data_AF-A0AB34HKV5-F1
#
_entry.id   AF-A0AB34HKV5-F1
#
_cell.length_a   1.000
_cell.length_b   1.000
_cell.length_c   1.000
_cell.angle_alpha   90.00
_cell.angle_beta   90.00
_cell.angle_gamma   90.00
#
_symmetry.space_group_name_H-M   'P 1'
#
loop_
_entity.id
_entity.type
_entity.pdbx_description
1 polymer ?
#
loop_
_entity_poly.entity_id
_entity_poly.type
_entity_poly.pdbx_seq_one_letter_code
_entity_poly.pdbx_strand_id
1 'polypeptide(L)'
;MEEKKFVFFLLFSLQTILGVSSLEEVINPKQVIPQYIMYNMTNTSKHGVVTLQDKSDDLPHWVLSAMKCLANWPRSNDMNNPTYVGFERDVFRTIADYFLDLPEPLLTFEYYELFVNILGLLQPHLERVAIDALQLCCLLLPPPNRRRLQLLMRMISRMSQNVDMPQLHDAMGTRSLMIHTFSRCVLRCAEEVDLDELLAARLVSFLMDHQQEILQVPSYLQTAVEKHLDYLRKGHVCILSLQILCISQLQVANSSQTSLIRKGDYQLT
;
A
#
# COMPACT_ATOMS: atom_id res chain seq x y z
N MET A 1 8.96 1.82 17.81
CA MET A 1 8.14 0.78 18.49
C MET A 1 6.84 0.52 17.73
N GLU A 2 6.20 1.54 17.15
CA GLU A 2 4.97 1.40 16.36
C GLU A 2 5.22 0.70 15.02
N GLU A 3 6.25 1.09 14.28
CA GLU A 3 6.65 0.48 12.99
C GLU A 3 6.81 -1.05 13.03
N LYS A 4 7.49 -1.59 14.07
CA LYS A 4 7.69 -3.04 14.24
C LYS A 4 6.36 -3.80 14.35
N LYS A 5 5.28 -3.14 14.77
CA LYS A 5 3.96 -3.77 14.96
C LYS A 5 3.19 -3.87 13.64
N PHE A 6 3.24 -2.83 12.82
CA PHE A 6 2.69 -2.86 11.47
C PHE A 6 3.30 -4.03 10.68
N VAL A 7 4.62 -4.17 10.74
CA VAL A 7 5.35 -5.28 10.15
C VAL A 7 4.90 -6.61 10.75
N PHE A 8 4.87 -6.74 12.08
CA PHE A 8 4.47 -7.98 12.74
C PHE A 8 3.08 -8.45 12.33
N PHE A 9 2.06 -7.58 12.41
CA PHE A 9 0.69 -7.95 12.06
C PHE A 9 0.56 -8.30 10.58
N LEU A 10 1.22 -7.53 9.69
CA LEU A 10 1.20 -7.82 8.25
C LEU A 10 1.82 -9.19 7.96
N LEU A 11 3.03 -9.46 8.47
CA LEU A 11 3.73 -10.72 8.23
C LEU A 11 2.97 -11.90 8.86
N PHE A 12 2.45 -11.74 10.08
CA PHE A 12 1.63 -12.78 10.71
C PHE A 12 0.35 -13.09 9.92
N SER A 13 -0.34 -12.06 9.42
CA SER A 13 -1.51 -12.24 8.56
C SER A 13 -1.15 -12.91 7.24
N LEU A 14 -0.05 -12.49 6.59
CA LEU A 14 0.41 -13.10 5.35
C LEU A 14 0.78 -14.57 5.55
N GLN A 15 1.49 -14.90 6.63
CA GLN A 15 1.83 -16.26 7.00
C GLN A 15 0.56 -17.13 7.17
N THR A 16 -0.44 -16.59 7.86
CA THR A 16 -1.72 -17.28 8.10
C THR A 16 -2.48 -17.52 6.80
N ILE A 17 -2.51 -16.52 5.91
CA ILE A 17 -3.20 -16.61 4.61
C ILE A 17 -2.52 -17.66 3.70
N LEU A 18 -1.19 -17.69 3.70
CA LEU A 18 -0.42 -18.62 2.89
C LEU A 18 -0.35 -20.04 3.49
N GLY A 19 -0.71 -20.20 4.76
CA GLY A 19 -0.67 -21.50 5.45
C GLY A 19 0.75 -22.05 5.64
N VAL A 20 1.77 -21.18 5.67
CA VAL A 20 3.18 -21.57 5.77
C VAL A 20 3.72 -21.43 7.20
N SER A 21 4.65 -22.30 7.58
CA SER A 21 5.30 -22.26 8.91
C SER A 21 6.35 -21.14 9.03
N SER A 22 6.85 -20.63 7.91
CA SER A 22 7.79 -19.51 7.82
C SER A 22 7.58 -18.74 6.52
N LEU A 23 7.85 -17.44 6.55
CA LEU A 23 7.84 -16.57 5.37
C LEU A 23 9.23 -16.39 4.73
N GLU A 24 10.28 -17.02 5.28
CA GLU A 24 11.66 -16.84 4.80
C GLU A 24 11.86 -17.27 3.34
N GLU A 25 11.08 -18.26 2.86
CA GLU A 25 11.09 -18.72 1.47
C GLU A 25 10.21 -17.86 0.54
N VAL A 26 9.41 -16.94 1.11
CA VAL A 26 8.43 -16.13 0.37
C VAL A 26 8.86 -14.66 0.28
N ILE A 27 9.46 -14.13 1.35
CA ILE A 27 9.94 -12.75 1.43
C ILE A 27 11.23 -12.69 2.22
N ASN A 28 12.24 -12.02 1.66
CA ASN A 28 13.47 -11.77 2.39
C ASN A 28 13.20 -10.72 3.48
N PRO A 29 13.45 -11.01 4.77
CA PRO A 29 13.20 -10.07 5.86
C PRO A 29 13.92 -8.73 5.70
N LYS A 30 15.04 -8.68 4.96
CA LYS A 30 15.77 -7.44 4.67
C LYS A 30 15.06 -6.49 3.71
N GLN A 31 14.14 -7.01 2.89
CA GLN A 31 13.35 -6.21 1.95
C GLN A 31 12.15 -5.54 2.65
N VAL A 32 11.76 -6.01 3.84
CA VAL A 32 10.60 -5.48 4.56
C VAL A 32 10.95 -4.14 5.21
N ILE A 33 10.51 -3.05 4.59
CA ILE A 33 10.72 -1.69 5.07
C ILE A 33 9.49 -1.24 5.89
N PRO A 34 9.60 -1.12 7.24
CA PRO A 34 8.45 -0.80 8.09
C PRO A 34 7.77 0.54 7.75
N GLN A 35 8.56 1.51 7.30
CA GLN A 35 8.07 2.86 6.97
C GLN A 35 7.09 2.82 5.79
N TYR A 36 7.32 1.95 4.80
CA TYR A 36 6.44 1.82 3.64
C TYR A 36 5.08 1.28 4.06
N ILE A 37 5.05 0.24 4.88
CA ILE A 37 3.81 -0.36 5.40
C ILE A 37 3.02 0.70 6.19
N MET A 38 3.68 1.37 7.13
CA MET A 38 3.04 2.40 7.95
C MET A 38 2.50 3.55 7.09
N TYR A 39 3.28 4.03 6.12
CA TYR A 39 2.87 5.09 5.22
C TYR A 39 1.66 4.68 4.37
N ASN A 40 1.72 3.52 3.72
CA ASN A 40 0.67 2.99 2.86
C ASN A 40 -0.64 2.72 3.61
N MET A 41 -0.58 2.45 4.92
CA MET A 41 -1.76 2.28 5.76
C MET A 41 -2.39 3.59 6.25
N THR A 42 -1.61 4.66 6.40
CA THR A 42 -2.05 5.88 7.11
C THR A 42 -2.19 7.11 6.21
N ASN A 43 -1.51 7.14 5.07
CA ASN A 43 -1.47 8.29 4.15
C ASN A 43 -2.28 7.99 2.88
N THR A 44 -3.58 7.81 3.04
CA THR A 44 -4.50 7.55 1.92
C THR A 44 -5.60 8.59 1.84
N SER A 45 -6.00 8.93 0.62
CA SER A 45 -7.19 9.75 0.36
C SER A 45 -8.48 9.03 0.79
N LYS A 46 -9.62 9.75 0.77
CA LYS A 46 -10.96 9.17 1.01
C LYS A 46 -11.33 8.00 0.08
N HIS A 47 -10.64 7.84 -1.04
CA HIS A 47 -10.85 6.75 -1.98
C HIS A 47 -9.81 5.63 -1.84
N GLY A 48 -8.95 5.69 -0.81
CA GLY A 48 -7.89 4.69 -0.57
C GLY A 48 -6.65 4.81 -1.45
N VAL A 49 -6.52 5.88 -2.24
CA VAL A 49 -5.29 6.14 -3.01
C VAL A 49 -4.25 6.75 -2.10
N VAL A 50 -3.03 6.23 -2.11
CA VAL A 50 -1.88 6.78 -1.38
C VAL A 50 -1.66 8.23 -1.76
N THR A 51 -1.47 9.10 -0.77
CA THR A 51 -1.15 10.52 -0.96
C THR A 51 0.31 10.75 -0.62
N LEU A 52 1.10 11.20 -1.61
CA LEU A 52 2.52 11.54 -1.40
C LEU A 52 2.66 12.95 -0.83
N GLN A 53 3.48 13.07 0.21
CA GLN A 53 3.89 14.36 0.79
C GLN A 53 4.83 15.10 -0.17
N ASP A 54 5.86 14.42 -0.66
CA ASP A 54 6.70 14.94 -1.73
C ASP A 54 6.01 14.75 -3.09
N LYS A 55 5.91 15.83 -3.87
CA LYS A 55 5.30 15.83 -5.20
C LYS A 55 6.30 15.48 -6.30
N SER A 56 7.62 15.58 -6.07
CA SER A 56 8.61 15.16 -7.08
C SER A 56 8.56 13.66 -7.34
N ASP A 57 8.18 12.88 -6.32
CA ASP A 57 8.07 11.43 -6.40
C ASP A 57 6.72 10.96 -6.96
N ASP A 58 5.79 11.88 -7.27
CA ASP A 58 4.49 11.55 -7.86
C ASP A 58 4.58 11.39 -9.40
N LEU A 59 3.48 10.99 -10.03
CA LEU A 59 3.32 11.05 -11.47
C LEU A 59 3.39 12.52 -11.94
N PRO A 60 4.11 12.82 -13.04
CA PRO A 60 4.08 14.15 -13.63
C PRO A 60 2.64 14.59 -13.91
N HIS A 61 2.37 15.89 -13.73
CA HIS A 61 1.02 16.44 -13.91
C HIS A 61 0.42 16.09 -15.28
N TRP A 62 1.23 16.12 -16.34
CA TRP A 62 0.77 15.76 -17.68
C TRP A 62 0.31 14.30 -17.79
N VAL A 63 0.97 13.37 -17.10
CA VAL A 63 0.55 11.95 -17.05
C VAL A 63 -0.79 11.85 -16.34
N LEU A 64 -0.94 12.50 -15.17
CA LEU A 64 -2.20 12.49 -14.41
C LEU A 64 -3.36 13.05 -15.23
N SER A 65 -3.14 14.16 -15.95
CA SER A 65 -4.13 14.75 -16.85
C SER A 65 -4.49 13.81 -18.01
N ALA A 66 -3.50 13.19 -18.65
CA ALA A 66 -3.70 12.22 -19.73
C ALA A 66 -4.50 10.99 -19.25
N MET A 67 -4.11 10.42 -18.11
CA MET A 67 -4.81 9.29 -17.50
C MET A 67 -6.26 9.63 -17.16
N LYS A 68 -6.50 10.81 -16.58
CA LYS A 68 -7.85 11.30 -16.27
C LYS A 68 -8.67 11.51 -17.55
N CYS A 69 -8.05 11.99 -18.62
CA CYS A 69 -8.69 12.18 -19.92
C CYS A 69 -9.22 10.85 -20.47
N LEU A 70 -8.38 9.83 -20.57
CA LEU A 70 -8.80 8.51 -21.09
C LEU A 70 -9.78 7.78 -20.16
N ALA A 71 -9.56 7.84 -18.85
CA ALA A 71 -10.44 7.19 -17.88
C ALA A 71 -11.89 7.72 -17.97
N ASN A 72 -12.08 8.96 -18.42
CA ASN A 72 -13.40 9.59 -18.56
C ASN A 72 -13.81 9.80 -20.03
N TRP A 73 -13.07 9.25 -20.99
CA TRP A 73 -13.37 9.41 -22.42
C TRP A 73 -14.74 8.81 -22.79
N PRO A 74 -15.51 9.40 -23.72
CA PRO A 74 -15.31 10.72 -24.35
C PRO A 74 -15.81 11.90 -23.50
N ARG A 75 -16.36 11.62 -22.31
CA ARG A 75 -17.08 12.56 -21.44
C ARG A 75 -16.16 13.40 -20.56
N SER A 76 -14.98 13.76 -21.06
CA SER A 76 -14.06 14.66 -20.35
C SER A 76 -14.70 16.04 -20.19
N ASN A 77 -14.91 16.51 -18.96
CA ASN A 77 -15.46 17.84 -18.66
C ASN A 77 -14.54 19.00 -19.09
N ASP A 78 -13.31 18.72 -19.50
CA ASP A 78 -12.35 19.73 -19.95
C ASP A 78 -12.61 20.04 -21.43
N MET A 79 -13.57 20.94 -21.65
CA MET A 79 -14.15 21.40 -22.94
C MET A 79 -13.17 21.99 -23.98
N ASN A 80 -11.86 21.95 -23.74
CA ASN A 80 -10.83 22.59 -24.57
C ASN A 80 -9.83 21.63 -25.23
N ASN A 81 -9.95 20.31 -25.03
CA ASN A 81 -9.04 19.39 -25.70
C ASN A 81 -9.39 19.26 -27.19
N PRO A 82 -8.43 19.42 -28.11
CA PRO A 82 -8.67 19.23 -29.53
C PRO A 82 -9.02 17.76 -29.79
N THR A 83 -10.28 17.46 -30.04
CA THR A 83 -10.75 16.12 -30.41
C THR A 83 -10.62 15.94 -31.92
N TYR A 84 -9.39 15.72 -32.39
CA TYR A 84 -9.16 15.20 -33.74
C TYR A 84 -9.27 13.66 -33.73
N VAL A 85 -9.45 13.07 -34.92
CA VAL A 85 -9.56 11.62 -35.08
C VAL A 85 -8.26 10.95 -34.65
N GLY A 86 -8.34 10.02 -33.68
CA GLY A 86 -7.19 9.28 -33.16
C GLY A 86 -6.52 9.93 -31.95
N PHE A 87 -7.01 11.07 -31.46
CA PHE A 87 -6.50 11.72 -30.25
C PHE A 87 -6.37 10.76 -29.06
N GLU A 88 -7.36 9.90 -28.84
CA GLU A 88 -7.36 8.92 -27.76
C GLU A 88 -6.22 7.88 -27.89
N ARG A 89 -5.85 7.51 -29.13
CA ARG A 89 -4.74 6.59 -29.40
C ARG A 89 -3.41 7.26 -29.07
N ASP A 90 -3.27 8.54 -29.39
CA ASP A 90 -2.06 9.31 -29.10
C ASP A 90 -1.89 9.57 -27.60
N VAL A 91 -2.99 9.89 -26.90
CA VAL A 91 -2.97 10.00 -25.43
C VAL A 91 -2.65 8.65 -24.79
N PHE A 92 -3.23 7.55 -25.30
CA PHE A 92 -2.93 6.21 -24.81
C PHE A 92 -1.45 5.86 -24.98
N ARG A 93 -0.89 6.09 -26.18
CA ARG A 93 0.53 5.88 -26.47
C ARG A 93 1.42 6.70 -25.53
N THR A 94 1.10 7.97 -25.34
CA THR A 94 1.85 8.87 -24.44
C THR A 94 1.89 8.36 -23.00
N ILE A 95 0.79 7.78 -22.50
CA ILE A 95 0.75 7.16 -21.17
C ILE A 95 1.53 5.84 -21.16
N ALA A 96 1.38 5.02 -22.20
CA ALA A 96 2.10 3.75 -22.33
C ALA A 96 3.61 3.98 -22.32
N ASP A 97 4.11 4.89 -23.15
CA ASP A 97 5.53 5.25 -23.25
C ASP A 97 6.07 5.65 -21.88
N TYR A 98 5.37 6.53 -21.13
CA TYR A 98 5.77 6.91 -19.78
C TYR A 98 5.97 5.71 -18.84
N PHE A 99 5.03 4.77 -18.79
CA PHE A 99 5.10 3.64 -17.88
C PHE A 99 6.11 2.59 -18.34
N LEU A 100 6.25 2.39 -19.66
CA LEU A 100 7.20 1.44 -20.23
C LEU A 100 8.65 1.92 -20.10
N ASP A 101 8.87 3.23 -20.15
CA ASP A 101 10.18 3.86 -19.97
C ASP A 101 10.64 3.94 -18.51
N LEU A 102 9.80 3.50 -17.54
CA LEU A 102 10.22 3.44 -16.14
C LEU A 102 11.42 2.49 -15.99
N PRO A 103 12.45 2.88 -15.21
CA PRO A 103 13.65 2.05 -15.04
C PRO A 103 13.35 0.73 -14.32
N GLU A 104 12.32 0.71 -13.49
CA GLU A 104 11.93 -0.43 -12.66
C GLU A 104 10.42 -0.70 -12.79
N PRO A 105 9.97 -1.98 -12.71
CA PRO A 105 8.55 -2.29 -12.58
C PRO A 105 7.90 -1.67 -11.35
N LEU A 106 6.59 -1.44 -11.43
CA LEU A 106 5.80 -0.90 -10.33
C LEU A 106 5.78 -1.82 -9.10
N LEU A 107 5.95 -3.12 -9.28
CA LEU A 107 6.08 -4.07 -8.17
C LEU A 107 7.52 -4.22 -7.64
N THR A 108 8.47 -3.46 -8.19
CA THR A 108 9.91 -3.50 -7.92
C THR A 108 10.58 -4.82 -8.30
N PHE A 109 11.89 -4.79 -8.55
CA PHE A 109 12.64 -6.02 -8.81
C PHE A 109 12.79 -6.85 -7.53
N GLU A 110 12.90 -6.20 -6.37
CA GLU A 110 13.08 -6.90 -5.09
C GLU A 110 11.90 -7.79 -4.72
N TYR A 111 10.67 -7.39 -5.07
CA TYR A 111 9.47 -8.18 -4.77
C TYR A 111 9.02 -9.09 -5.92
N TYR A 112 9.80 -9.22 -6.99
CA TYR A 112 9.43 -10.07 -8.14
C TYR A 112 9.08 -11.50 -7.70
N GLU A 113 9.97 -12.17 -6.95
CA GLU A 113 9.75 -13.55 -6.47
C GLU A 113 8.50 -13.65 -5.59
N LEU A 114 8.26 -12.66 -4.73
CA LEU A 114 7.07 -12.60 -3.88
C LEU A 114 5.80 -12.62 -4.74
N PHE A 115 5.70 -11.75 -5.75
CA PHE A 115 4.50 -11.70 -6.59
C PHE A 115 4.35 -12.93 -7.50
N VAL A 116 5.46 -13.52 -7.96
CA VAL A 116 5.43 -14.78 -8.71
C VAL A 116 4.95 -15.94 -7.83
N ASN A 117 5.35 -16.00 -6.56
CA ASN A 117 4.86 -17.01 -5.63
C ASN A 117 3.34 -16.87 -5.41
N ILE A 118 2.84 -15.63 -5.28
CA ILE A 118 1.39 -15.37 -5.16
C ILE A 118 0.61 -15.73 -6.43
N LEU A 119 1.23 -15.70 -7.62
CA LEU A 119 0.58 -16.13 -8.86
C LEU A 119 0.08 -17.58 -8.83
N GLY A 120 0.73 -18.45 -8.02
CA GLY A 120 0.28 -19.82 -7.78
C GLY A 120 -1.13 -19.89 -7.18
N LEU A 121 -1.55 -18.84 -6.46
CA LEU A 121 -2.85 -18.72 -5.79
C LEU A 121 -3.96 -18.16 -6.70
N LEU A 122 -3.65 -17.68 -7.91
CA LEU A 122 -4.65 -17.10 -8.82
C LEU A 122 -5.50 -18.19 -9.51
N GLN A 123 -6.08 -19.08 -8.71
CA GLN A 123 -6.97 -20.15 -9.11
C GLN A 123 -8.38 -19.81 -8.63
N PRO A 124 -9.45 -20.15 -9.37
CA PRO A 124 -10.82 -19.72 -9.02
C PRO A 124 -11.25 -20.08 -7.59
N HIS A 125 -10.79 -21.21 -7.06
CA HIS A 125 -11.14 -21.66 -5.70
C HIS A 125 -10.30 -21.00 -4.59
N LEU A 126 -9.20 -20.32 -4.95
CA LEU A 126 -8.32 -19.58 -4.03
C LEU A 126 -8.42 -18.07 -4.22
N GLU A 127 -9.37 -17.58 -5.03
CA GLU A 127 -9.52 -16.17 -5.38
C GLU A 127 -9.49 -15.24 -4.14
N ARG A 128 -10.24 -15.60 -3.09
CA ARG A 128 -10.25 -14.80 -1.85
C ARG A 128 -8.87 -14.76 -1.17
N VAL A 129 -8.19 -15.91 -1.10
CA VAL A 129 -6.85 -16.04 -0.52
C VAL A 129 -5.86 -15.19 -1.31
N ALA A 130 -5.94 -15.21 -2.64
CA ALA A 130 -5.12 -14.38 -3.51
C ALA A 130 -5.38 -12.88 -3.32
N ILE A 131 -6.64 -12.45 -3.21
CA ILE A 131 -7.00 -11.06 -2.93
C ILE A 131 -6.38 -10.61 -1.61
N ASP A 132 -6.55 -11.39 -0.55
CA ASP A 132 -6.04 -11.05 0.79
C ASP A 132 -4.50 -11.02 0.82
N ALA A 133 -3.84 -11.97 0.16
CA ALA A 133 -2.38 -12.01 0.06
C ALA A 133 -1.83 -10.82 -0.74
N LEU A 134 -2.39 -10.53 -1.92
CA LEU A 134 -1.98 -9.38 -2.73
C LEU A 134 -2.22 -8.06 -2.01
N GLN A 135 -3.32 -7.94 -1.26
CA GLN A 135 -3.62 -6.74 -0.50
C GLN A 135 -2.54 -6.42 0.54
N LEU A 136 -2.04 -7.45 1.23
CA LEU A 136 -0.92 -7.32 2.16
C LEU A 136 0.41 -7.06 1.43
N CYS A 137 0.69 -7.80 0.35
CA CYS A 137 1.93 -7.62 -0.40
C CYS A 137 2.06 -6.20 -0.98
N CYS A 138 0.95 -5.62 -1.45
CA CYS A 138 0.94 -4.24 -1.95
C CYS A 138 1.24 -3.20 -0.86
N LEU A 139 1.16 -3.51 0.45
CA LEU A 139 1.55 -2.59 1.53
C LEU A 139 3.07 -2.50 1.70
N LEU A 140 3.82 -3.49 1.20
CA LEU A 140 5.29 -3.52 1.25
C LEU A 140 5.93 -2.60 0.19
N LEU A 141 5.19 -2.27 -0.86
CA LEU A 141 5.69 -1.44 -1.96
C LEU A 141 6.11 -0.04 -1.48
N PRO A 142 7.15 0.56 -2.07
CA PRO A 142 7.42 1.98 -1.89
C PRO A 142 6.14 2.80 -2.16
N PRO A 143 5.81 3.81 -1.33
CA PRO A 143 4.57 4.58 -1.50
C PRO A 143 4.37 5.19 -2.90
N PRO A 144 5.42 5.70 -3.58
CA PRO A 144 5.30 6.16 -4.96
C PRO A 144 4.87 5.06 -5.94
N ASN A 145 5.46 3.87 -5.80
CA ASN A 145 5.17 2.70 -6.64
C ASN A 145 3.73 2.22 -6.43
N ARG A 146 3.29 2.09 -5.16
CA ARG A 146 1.90 1.74 -4.83
C ARG A 146 0.91 2.74 -5.41
N ARG A 147 1.20 4.04 -5.31
CA ARG A 147 0.35 5.09 -5.87
C ARG A 147 0.25 4.99 -7.40
N ARG A 148 1.38 4.81 -8.09
CA ARG A 148 1.42 4.61 -9.55
C ARG A 148 0.60 3.40 -9.96
N LEU A 149 0.76 2.26 -9.27
CA LEU A 149 -0.01 1.04 -9.50
C LEU A 149 -1.52 1.27 -9.28
N GLN A 150 -1.91 1.93 -8.19
CA GLN A 150 -3.31 2.28 -7.90
C GLN A 150 -3.95 3.09 -9.02
N LEU A 151 -3.24 4.11 -9.52
CA LEU A 151 -3.77 4.99 -10.56
C LEU A 151 -3.82 4.28 -11.92
N LEU A 152 -2.80 3.48 -12.24
CA LEU A 152 -2.75 2.69 -13.46
C LEU A 152 -3.89 1.66 -13.50
N MET A 153 -4.01 0.82 -12.47
CA MET A 153 -5.05 -0.21 -12.39
C MET A 153 -6.46 0.40 -12.48
N ARG A 154 -6.70 1.53 -11.80
CA ARG A 154 -8.00 2.24 -11.90
C ARG A 154 -8.30 2.72 -13.31
N MET A 155 -7.30 3.30 -13.99
CA MET A 155 -7.46 3.78 -15.36
C MET A 155 -7.78 2.61 -16.30
N ILE A 156 -6.93 1.59 -16.32
CA ILE A 156 -7.04 0.50 -17.30
C ILE A 156 -8.28 -0.38 -17.06
N SER A 157 -8.68 -0.61 -15.80
CA SER A 157 -9.95 -1.29 -15.48
C SER A 157 -11.14 -0.49 -15.98
N ARG A 158 -11.14 0.83 -15.74
CA ARG A 158 -12.24 1.71 -16.17
C ARG A 158 -12.33 1.81 -17.68
N MET A 159 -11.20 1.93 -18.39
CA MET A 159 -11.16 1.91 -19.86
C MET A 159 -11.69 0.59 -20.42
N SER A 160 -11.32 -0.54 -19.82
CA SER A 160 -11.75 -1.87 -20.27
C SER A 160 -13.24 -2.15 -20.07
N GLN A 161 -13.86 -1.44 -19.12
CA GLN A 161 -15.29 -1.52 -18.83
C GLN A 161 -16.11 -0.43 -19.56
N ASN A 162 -15.45 0.49 -20.25
CA ASN A 162 -16.10 1.62 -20.91
C ASN A 162 -16.63 1.23 -22.28
N VAL A 163 -17.95 1.12 -22.38
CA VAL A 163 -18.66 0.80 -23.65
C VAL A 163 -18.54 1.90 -24.70
N ASP A 164 -18.27 3.14 -24.30
CA ASP A 164 -18.10 4.29 -25.20
C ASP A 164 -16.64 4.45 -25.66
N MET A 165 -15.72 3.58 -25.20
CA MET A 165 -14.31 3.63 -25.59
C MET A 165 -14.15 3.15 -27.04
N PRO A 166 -13.64 3.97 -27.97
CA PRO A 166 -13.35 3.52 -29.31
C PRO A 166 -12.19 2.52 -29.33
N GLN A 167 -12.04 1.80 -30.44
CA GLN A 167 -10.92 0.87 -30.61
C GLN A 167 -9.58 1.61 -30.66
N LEU A 168 -8.75 1.35 -29.65
CA LEU A 168 -7.40 1.92 -29.54
C LEU A 168 -6.37 1.18 -30.41
N HIS A 169 -6.70 -0.04 -30.85
CA HIS A 169 -5.85 -0.87 -31.69
C HIS A 169 -6.71 -1.62 -32.71
N ASP A 170 -6.18 -1.85 -33.91
CA ASP A 170 -6.97 -2.35 -35.04
C ASP A 170 -7.28 -3.85 -34.93
N ALA A 171 -6.43 -4.62 -34.21
CA ALA A 171 -6.58 -6.07 -34.06
C ALA A 171 -6.92 -6.54 -32.64
N MET A 172 -6.80 -5.68 -31.62
CA MET A 172 -6.91 -6.09 -30.21
C MET A 172 -8.05 -5.33 -29.53
N GLY A 173 -8.88 -6.05 -28.79
CA GLY A 173 -9.88 -5.43 -27.91
C GLY A 173 -9.22 -4.67 -26.77
N THR A 174 -9.88 -3.62 -26.27
CA THR A 174 -9.36 -2.69 -25.25
C THR A 174 -8.77 -3.42 -24.04
N ARG A 175 -9.47 -4.42 -23.48
CA ARG A 175 -8.96 -5.19 -22.32
C ARG A 175 -7.64 -5.90 -22.62
N SER A 176 -7.57 -6.61 -23.74
CA SER A 176 -6.35 -7.32 -24.15
C SER A 176 -5.22 -6.33 -24.38
N LEU A 177 -5.49 -5.21 -25.05
CA LEU A 177 -4.52 -4.14 -25.25
C LEU A 177 -3.99 -3.60 -23.91
N MET A 178 -4.86 -3.32 -22.93
CA MET A 178 -4.43 -2.85 -21.60
C MET A 178 -3.49 -3.85 -20.91
N ILE A 179 -3.86 -5.14 -20.92
CA ILE A 179 -3.07 -6.19 -20.27
C ILE A 179 -1.70 -6.29 -20.94
N HIS A 180 -1.63 -6.46 -22.26
CA HIS A 180 -0.36 -6.61 -22.96
C HIS A 180 0.53 -5.37 -22.84
N THR A 181 -0.05 -4.17 -22.97
CA THR A 181 0.71 -2.91 -22.92
C THR A 181 1.36 -2.69 -21.56
N PHE A 182 0.64 -2.95 -20.46
CA PHE A 182 1.12 -2.58 -19.12
C PHE A 182 1.70 -3.74 -18.30
N SER A 183 1.73 -4.96 -18.84
CA SER A 183 2.29 -6.13 -18.13
C SER A 183 3.72 -5.90 -17.68
N ARG A 184 4.60 -5.50 -18.61
CA ARG A 184 6.05 -5.35 -18.35
C ARG A 184 6.38 -4.20 -17.40
N CYS A 185 5.56 -3.13 -17.35
CA CYS A 185 5.77 -2.07 -16.38
C CYS A 185 5.24 -2.44 -14.99
N VAL A 186 4.33 -3.40 -14.87
CA VAL A 186 3.82 -3.84 -13.57
C VAL A 186 4.75 -4.89 -12.96
N LEU A 187 5.09 -5.94 -13.70
CA LEU A 187 5.94 -7.04 -13.25
C LEU A 187 6.90 -7.44 -14.38
N ARG A 188 8.20 -7.47 -14.07
CA ARG A 188 9.25 -8.05 -14.92
C ARG A 188 10.46 -8.41 -14.06
N CYS A 189 11.20 -9.44 -14.42
CA CYS A 189 12.50 -9.72 -13.84
C CYS A 189 13.54 -8.68 -14.32
N ALA A 190 14.65 -8.55 -13.58
CA ALA A 190 15.78 -7.72 -13.97
C ALA A 190 16.55 -8.32 -15.16
N GLU A 191 16.53 -9.65 -15.28
CA GLU A 191 17.04 -10.39 -16.43
C GLU A 191 15.86 -10.76 -17.34
N GLU A 192 15.95 -10.52 -18.64
CA GLU A 192 14.84 -10.86 -19.55
C GLU A 192 14.65 -12.38 -19.64
N VAL A 193 13.47 -12.87 -19.25
CA VAL A 193 13.07 -14.27 -19.34
C VAL A 193 11.73 -14.39 -20.07
N ASP A 194 11.62 -15.31 -21.02
CA ASP A 194 10.42 -15.48 -21.87
C ASP A 194 9.12 -15.77 -21.09
N LEU A 195 9.20 -16.37 -19.89
CA LEU A 195 8.03 -16.73 -19.08
C LEU A 195 7.38 -15.52 -18.38
N ASP A 196 8.10 -14.40 -18.26
CA ASP A 196 7.66 -13.23 -17.50
C ASP A 196 6.41 -12.58 -18.08
N GLU A 197 6.29 -12.56 -19.41
CA GLU A 197 5.20 -11.87 -20.07
C GLU A 197 3.84 -12.51 -19.76
N LEU A 198 3.78 -13.85 -19.73
CA LEU A 198 2.56 -14.58 -19.40
C LEU A 198 2.17 -14.42 -17.93
N LEU A 199 3.16 -14.49 -17.03
CA LEU A 199 2.96 -14.30 -15.59
C LEU A 199 2.47 -12.88 -15.28
N ALA A 200 3.11 -11.88 -15.87
CA ALA A 200 2.73 -10.48 -15.74
C ALA A 200 1.33 -10.21 -16.31
N ALA A 201 1.01 -10.75 -17.49
CA ALA A 201 -0.32 -10.61 -18.09
C ALA A 201 -1.42 -11.22 -17.21
N ARG A 202 -1.16 -12.40 -16.63
CA ARG A 202 -2.09 -13.04 -15.70
C ARG A 202 -2.29 -12.20 -14.43
N LEU A 203 -1.20 -11.67 -13.85
CA LEU A 203 -1.28 -10.80 -12.68
C LEU A 203 -2.07 -9.53 -12.98
N VAL A 204 -1.75 -8.83 -14.08
CA VAL A 204 -2.42 -7.59 -14.48
C VAL A 204 -3.90 -7.83 -14.74
N SER A 205 -4.26 -8.91 -15.43
CA SER A 205 -5.68 -9.28 -15.61
C SER A 205 -6.40 -9.43 -14.27
N PHE A 206 -5.80 -10.14 -13.31
CA PHE A 206 -6.40 -10.34 -11.98
C PHE A 206 -6.48 -9.03 -11.17
N LEU A 207 -5.42 -8.22 -11.19
CA LEU A 207 -5.42 -6.91 -10.56
C LEU A 207 -6.51 -6.02 -11.15
N MET A 208 -6.72 -6.04 -12.46
CA MET A 208 -7.77 -5.26 -13.11
C MET A 208 -9.17 -5.62 -12.61
N ASP A 209 -9.42 -6.89 -12.35
CA ASP A 209 -10.72 -7.39 -11.91
C ASP A 209 -10.98 -7.08 -10.43
N HIS A 210 -9.92 -7.06 -9.59
CA HIS A 210 -10.04 -6.95 -8.14
C HIS A 210 -9.34 -5.71 -7.52
N GLN A 211 -8.96 -4.70 -8.32
CA GLN A 211 -8.20 -3.54 -7.83
C GLN A 211 -8.87 -2.78 -6.67
N GLN A 212 -10.20 -2.78 -6.62
CA GLN A 212 -10.95 -2.11 -5.55
C GLN A 212 -10.78 -2.78 -4.19
N GLU A 213 -10.42 -4.06 -4.16
CA GLU A 213 -10.15 -4.79 -2.93
C GLU A 213 -8.64 -4.86 -2.68
N ILE A 214 -7.88 -5.32 -3.68
CA ILE A 214 -6.43 -5.55 -3.56
C ILE A 214 -5.67 -4.28 -3.19
N LEU A 215 -6.03 -3.13 -3.77
CA LEU A 215 -5.24 -1.91 -3.58
C LEU A 215 -5.74 -1.01 -2.45
N GLN A 216 -6.71 -1.49 -1.65
CA GLN A 216 -7.18 -0.82 -0.43
C GLN A 216 -6.35 -1.21 0.79
N VAL A 217 -6.53 -0.47 1.89
CA VAL A 217 -5.98 -0.84 3.19
C VAL A 217 -6.92 -1.87 3.84
N PRO A 218 -6.42 -3.04 4.30
CA PRO A 218 -7.24 -4.01 5.00
C PRO A 218 -7.78 -3.44 6.31
N SER A 219 -9.11 -3.36 6.43
CA SER A 219 -9.78 -2.80 7.62
C SER A 219 -9.51 -3.62 8.89
N TYR A 220 -9.35 -4.93 8.78
CA TYR A 220 -9.00 -5.80 9.91
C TYR A 220 -7.61 -5.47 10.44
N LEU A 221 -6.64 -5.21 9.56
CA LEU A 221 -5.27 -4.87 9.92
C LEU A 221 -5.23 -3.50 10.60
N GLN A 222 -5.96 -2.53 10.04
CA GLN A 222 -6.14 -1.22 10.65
C GLN A 222 -6.74 -1.32 12.05
N THR A 223 -7.82 -2.08 12.22
CA THR A 223 -8.48 -2.30 13.52
C THR A 223 -7.54 -2.99 14.52
N ALA A 224 -6.74 -3.97 14.08
CA ALA A 224 -5.81 -4.68 14.95
C ALA A 224 -4.71 -3.76 15.48
N VAL A 225 -4.17 -2.91 14.60
CA VAL A 225 -3.17 -1.90 14.96
C VAL A 225 -3.77 -0.86 15.91
N GLU A 226 -4.95 -0.31 15.59
CA GLU A 226 -5.64 0.69 16.41
C GLU A 226 -5.98 0.17 17.81
N LYS A 227 -6.59 -1.02 17.92
CA LYS A 227 -6.91 -1.65 19.22
C LYS A 227 -5.66 -1.84 20.08
N HIS A 228 -4.55 -2.22 19.46
CA HIS A 228 -3.30 -2.41 20.19
C HIS A 228 -2.67 -1.08 20.62
N LEU A 229 -2.73 -0.03 19.79
CA LEU A 229 -2.30 1.32 20.17
C LEU A 229 -3.15 1.86 21.34
N ASP A 230 -4.46 1.62 21.31
CA ASP A 230 -5.37 2.01 22.39
C ASP A 230 -5.10 1.26 23.69
N TYR A 231 -4.83 -0.06 23.63
CA TYR A 231 -4.43 -0.85 24.78
C TYR A 231 -3.16 -0.26 25.44
N LEU A 232 -2.19 0.13 24.63
CA LEU A 232 -0.97 0.75 25.14
C LEU A 232 -1.19 2.15 25.69
N ARG A 233 -2.00 3.00 25.04
CA ARG A 233 -2.34 4.31 25.62
C ARG A 233 -3.00 4.15 26.98
N LYS A 234 -3.96 3.22 27.10
CA LYS A 234 -4.64 2.91 28.38
C LYS A 234 -3.67 2.30 29.41
N GLY A 235 -2.77 1.42 28.99
CA GLY A 235 -1.73 0.84 29.84
C GLY A 235 -0.71 1.86 30.33
N HIS A 236 -0.25 2.78 29.47
CA HIS A 236 0.61 3.89 29.86
C HIS A 236 -0.10 4.88 30.78
N VAL A 237 -1.38 5.17 30.56
CA VAL A 237 -2.19 5.99 31.48
C VAL A 237 -2.30 5.32 32.85
N CYS A 238 -2.45 3.99 32.91
CA CYS A 238 -2.51 3.24 34.17
C CYS A 238 -1.15 3.21 34.90
N ILE A 239 -0.04 3.10 34.18
CA ILE A 239 1.31 3.14 34.76
C ILE A 239 1.65 4.55 35.24
N LEU A 240 1.31 5.58 34.46
CA LEU A 240 1.49 6.98 34.85
C LEU A 240 0.63 7.34 36.05
N SER A 241 -0.63 6.91 36.11
CA SER A 241 -1.49 7.16 37.27
C SER A 241 -1.01 6.43 38.52
N LEU A 242 -0.50 5.19 38.39
CA LEU A 242 0.15 4.47 39.50
C LEU A 242 1.47 5.11 39.94
N GLN A 243 2.30 5.62 39.01
CA GLN A 243 3.51 6.35 39.35
C GLN A 243 3.21 7.69 40.03
N ILE A 244 2.20 8.44 39.56
CA ILE A 244 1.75 9.68 40.21
C ILE A 244 1.18 9.37 41.60
N LEU A 245 0.39 8.31 41.76
CA LEU A 245 -0.08 7.86 43.08
C LEU A 245 1.08 7.44 43.99
N CYS A 246 2.07 6.71 43.47
CA CYS A 246 3.22 6.27 44.25
C CYS A 246 4.12 7.44 44.68
N ILE A 247 4.35 8.41 43.79
CA ILE A 247 5.12 9.63 44.07
C ILE A 247 4.41 10.52 45.09
N SER A 248 3.08 10.69 44.97
CA SER A 248 2.29 11.46 45.93
C SER A 248 2.22 10.79 47.32
N GLN A 249 2.14 9.45 47.38
CA GLN A 249 2.22 8.69 48.63
C GLN A 249 3.63 8.79 49.27
N LEU A 250 4.69 8.76 48.47
CA LEU A 250 6.08 8.92 48.94
C LEU A 250 6.37 10.35 49.47
N GLN A 251 5.79 11.40 48.87
CA GLN A 251 5.90 12.77 49.37
C GLN A 251 5.14 12.99 50.70
N VAL A 252 4.00 12.32 50.88
CA VAL A 252 3.24 12.33 52.15
C VAL A 252 3.95 11.55 53.26
N ALA A 253 4.61 10.44 52.92
CA ALA A 253 5.42 9.67 53.87
C ALA A 253 6.67 10.45 54.34
N ASN A 254 7.36 11.15 53.44
CA ASN A 254 8.56 11.95 53.79
C ASN A 254 8.25 13.24 54.58
N SER A 255 7.06 13.82 54.39
CA SER A 255 6.61 14.98 55.18
C SER A 255 6.12 14.59 56.59
N SER A 256 5.79 13.32 56.81
CA SER A 256 5.35 12.78 58.11
C SER A 256 6.52 12.31 58.98
N GLN A 257 7.68 11.96 58.40
CA GLN A 257 8.90 11.64 59.16
C GLN A 257 9.70 12.88 59.57
N THR A 258 9.61 13.99 58.84
CA THR A 258 10.32 15.24 59.15
C THR A 258 9.69 16.07 60.28
N SER A 259 8.46 15.75 60.68
CA SER A 259 7.76 16.38 61.83
C SER A 259 8.01 15.68 63.17
N LEU A 260 8.54 14.46 63.18
CA LEU A 260 8.87 13.70 64.40
C LEU A 260 10.34 13.85 64.85
N ILE A 261 11.24 14.35 63.99
CA ILE A 261 12.67 14.52 64.33
C ILE A 261 12.99 15.93 64.91
N ARG A 262 12.05 16.89 64.90
CA ARG A 262 12.27 18.26 65.44
C ARG A 262 11.76 18.52 66.86
N LYS A 263 11.42 17.50 67.66
CA LYS A 263 10.86 17.68 69.01
C LYS A 263 11.61 17.04 70.18
N GLY A 264 12.84 16.60 69.99
CA GLY A 264 13.75 16.32 71.08
C GLY A 264 15.08 16.95 70.76
N ASP A 265 15.47 17.99 71.50
CA ASP A 265 16.82 18.12 72.08
C ASP A 265 17.16 19.55 72.55
N TYR A 266 17.34 19.63 73.88
CA TYR A 266 18.15 20.52 74.71
C TYR A 266 17.84 22.04 74.83
N GLN A 267 17.28 22.41 75.98
CA GLN A 267 17.74 23.60 76.73
C GLN A 267 18.24 23.15 78.12
N LEU A 268 19.56 23.25 78.30
CA LEU A 268 20.30 23.20 79.56
C LEU A 268 20.80 24.62 79.82
N THR A 269 20.21 25.29 80.80
CA THR A 269 20.81 26.22 81.79
C THR A 269 19.70 26.76 82.68
#